data_AF-A0A4Y2RVN2-F1
#
_entry.id   AF-A0A4Y2RVN2-F1
#
_cell.length_a   1.000
_cell.length_b   1.000
_cell.length_c   1.000
_cell.angle_alpha   90.00
_cell.angle_beta   90.00
_cell.angle_gamma   90.00
#
_symmetry.space_group_name_H-M   'P 1'
#
loop_
_entity.id
_entity.type
_entity.pdbx_description
1 polymer ?
#
loop_
_entity_poly.entity_id
_entity_poly.type
_entity_poly.pdbx_seq_one_letter_code
_entity_poly.pdbx_strand_id
1 'polypeptide(L)'
;MARRNSSMNATLLQLHLQRATGTRVSTQTVRNRLHHVGLYARRPMVCVSLTAGHRAARRMWAQEHLRWGRAEWRNMLFTDESRFCVQPDTRWINIWRERGTRNNPAFSHENARFGGVMVWAGMFMMDAPICTLSGMEY
;
A
#
# COMPACT_ATOMS: atom_id res chain seq x y z
N MET A 1 16.55 -17.66 2.73
CA MET A 1 15.80 -17.40 1.48
C MET A 1 14.52 -16.58 1.72
N ALA A 2 13.64 -16.90 2.68
CA ALA A 2 12.41 -16.11 2.93
C ALA A 2 12.64 -14.65 3.37
N ARG A 3 13.74 -14.34 4.08
CA ARG A 3 14.15 -12.95 4.38
C ARG A 3 14.55 -12.13 3.14
N ARG A 4 14.98 -12.79 2.06
CA ARG A 4 15.33 -12.15 0.78
C ARG A 4 14.11 -11.95 -0.13
N ASN A 5 13.08 -12.80 -0.03
CA ASN A 5 11.84 -12.75 -0.83
C ASN A 5 10.61 -12.94 0.07
N SER A 6 10.25 -11.91 0.83
CA SER A 6 9.18 -11.94 1.83
C SER A 6 7.76 -12.09 1.25
N SER A 7 7.57 -11.87 -0.05
CA SER A 7 6.29 -11.94 -0.76
C SER A 7 5.92 -13.33 -1.30
N MET A 8 6.81 -14.33 -1.18
CA MET A 8 6.52 -15.67 -1.68
C MET A 8 5.56 -16.43 -0.75
N ASN A 9 4.48 -16.98 -1.32
CA ASN A 9 3.57 -17.85 -0.58
C ASN A 9 4.26 -19.18 -0.20
N ALA A 10 3.70 -19.90 0.78
CA ALA A 10 4.31 -21.14 1.28
C ALA A 10 4.47 -22.22 0.20
N THR A 11 3.60 -22.25 -0.80
CA THR A 11 3.66 -23.19 -1.94
C THR A 11 4.83 -22.87 -2.87
N LEU A 12 5.08 -21.59 -3.16
CA LEU A 12 6.22 -21.13 -3.95
C LEU A 12 7.54 -21.37 -3.20
N LEU A 13 7.56 -21.15 -1.88
CA LEU A 13 8.71 -21.48 -1.05
C LEU A 13 8.99 -22.99 -1.03
N GLN A 14 7.95 -23.81 -0.94
CA GLN A 14 8.06 -25.27 -1.02
C GLN A 14 8.60 -25.72 -2.37
N LEU A 15 8.07 -25.18 -3.48
CA LEU A 15 8.56 -25.47 -4.83
C LEU A 15 10.03 -25.06 -5.01
N HIS A 16 10.41 -23.88 -4.51
CA HIS A 16 11.79 -23.40 -4.60
C HIS A 16 12.74 -24.31 -3.80
N LEU A 17 12.36 -24.71 -2.59
CA LEU A 17 13.12 -25.65 -1.77
C LEU A 17 13.25 -27.01 -2.46
N GLN A 18 12.16 -27.55 -2.99
CA GLN A 18 12.19 -28.83 -3.70
C GLN A 18 13.11 -28.77 -4.93
N ARG A 19 13.11 -27.67 -5.68
CA ARG A 19 14.02 -27.47 -6.82
C ARG A 19 15.49 -27.34 -6.39
N ALA A 20 15.74 -26.71 -5.25
CA ALA A 20 17.11 -26.44 -4.78
C ALA A 20 17.76 -27.66 -4.08
N THR A 21 16.99 -28.44 -3.32
CA THR A 21 17.54 -29.55 -2.52
C THR A 21 17.05 -30.93 -2.95
N GLY A 22 16.16 -31.02 -3.93
CA GLY A 22 15.54 -32.28 -4.37
C GLY A 22 14.57 -32.90 -3.36
N THR A 23 14.41 -32.29 -2.18
CA THR A 23 13.62 -32.86 -1.08
C THR A 23 12.16 -32.42 -1.19
N ARG A 24 11.24 -33.38 -1.15
CA ARG A 24 9.80 -33.08 -1.03
C ARG A 24 9.49 -32.67 0.41
N VAL A 25 9.30 -31.38 0.61
CA VAL A 25 8.87 -30.80 1.88
C VAL A 25 7.38 -30.43 1.77
N SER A 26 6.60 -30.64 2.83
CA SER A 26 5.20 -30.20 2.86
C SER A 26 5.10 -28.69 3.08
N THR A 27 4.02 -28.06 2.60
CA THR A 27 3.78 -26.63 2.89
C THR A 27 3.63 -26.36 4.40
N GLN A 28 3.14 -27.33 5.17
CA GLN A 28 3.02 -27.20 6.62
C GLN A 28 4.38 -27.15 7.30
N THR A 29 5.33 -27.98 6.87
CA THR A 29 6.71 -27.95 7.37
C THR A 29 7.36 -26.60 7.08
N VAL A 30 7.11 -26.02 5.89
CA VAL A 30 7.58 -24.66 5.55
C VAL A 30 6.98 -23.61 6.49
N ARG A 31 5.66 -23.63 6.73
CA ARG A 31 5.01 -22.69 7.67
C ARG A 31 5.55 -22.83 9.09
N ASN A 32 5.68 -24.06 9.60
CA ASN A 32 6.22 -24.33 10.93
C ASN A 32 7.64 -23.78 11.07
N ARG A 33 8.48 -23.96 10.04
CA ARG A 33 9.86 -23.43 10.06
C ARG A 33 9.89 -21.91 10.00
N LEU A 34 9.00 -21.28 9.25
CA LEU A 34 8.86 -19.81 9.22
C LEU A 34 8.41 -19.25 10.57
N HIS A 35 7.44 -19.89 11.22
CA HIS A 35 6.98 -19.51 12.55
C HIS A 35 8.08 -19.70 13.60
N HIS A 36 8.87 -20.78 13.51
CA HIS A 36 9.98 -21.03 14.42
C HIS A 36 11.06 -19.93 14.37
N VAL A 37 11.23 -19.28 13.21
CA VAL A 37 12.13 -18.12 13.06
C VAL A 37 11.42 -16.77 13.24
N GLY A 38 10.19 -16.76 13.76
CA GLY A 38 9.44 -15.54 14.09
C GLY A 38 8.77 -14.84 12.91
N LEU A 39 8.70 -15.47 11.73
CA LEU A 39 8.05 -14.91 10.55
C LEU A 39 6.60 -15.35 10.47
N TYR A 40 5.70 -14.39 10.27
CA TYR A 40 4.27 -14.65 10.13
C TYR A 40 3.73 -14.05 8.84
N ALA A 41 2.78 -14.75 8.22
CA ALA A 41 2.02 -14.20 7.10
C ALA A 41 1.16 -13.03 7.60
N ARG A 42 1.36 -11.86 7.00
CA ARG A 42 0.67 -10.61 7.34
C ARG A 42 0.42 -9.80 6.06
N ARG A 43 -0.64 -8.96 6.08
CA ARG A 43 -0.88 -8.02 4.97
C ARG A 43 0.22 -6.95 4.95
N PRO A 44 0.80 -6.65 3.76
CA PRO A 44 1.73 -5.54 3.61
C PRO A 44 1.04 -4.22 3.90
N MET A 45 1.83 -3.19 4.22
CA MET A 45 1.29 -1.83 4.28
C MET A 45 1.04 -1.34 2.85
N VAL A 46 -0.16 -0.85 2.57
CA VAL A 46 -0.44 -0.22 1.28
C VAL A 46 -0.07 1.25 1.36
N CYS A 47 0.97 1.67 0.65
CA CYS A 47 1.38 3.07 0.58
C CYS A 47 2.23 3.35 -0.65
N VAL A 48 2.18 4.60 -1.11
CA VAL A 48 3.05 5.12 -2.17
C VAL A 48 4.47 5.25 -1.65
N SER A 49 5.44 4.78 -2.43
CA SER A 49 6.86 4.89 -2.09
C SER A 49 7.32 6.35 -2.23
N LEU A 50 7.62 7.00 -1.11
CA LEU A 50 8.13 8.38 -1.13
C LEU A 50 9.65 8.39 -1.32
N THR A 51 10.14 9.30 -2.17
CA THR A 51 11.56 9.63 -2.28
C THR A 51 12.01 10.44 -1.05
N ALA A 52 13.32 10.61 -0.87
CA ALA A 52 13.84 11.48 0.19
C ALA A 52 13.38 12.94 0.01
N GLY A 53 13.37 13.43 -1.24
CA GLY A 53 12.87 14.78 -1.58
C GLY A 53 11.40 14.95 -1.23
N HIS A 54 10.54 13.98 -1.58
CA HIS A 54 9.11 14.04 -1.23
C HIS A 54 8.91 14.08 0.29
N ARG A 55 9.69 13.32 1.06
CA ARG A 55 9.63 13.34 2.53
C ARG A 55 10.02 14.69 3.11
N ALA A 56 11.07 15.30 2.58
CA ALA A 56 11.51 16.63 3.01
C ALA A 56 10.46 17.70 2.70
N ALA A 57 9.97 17.74 1.46
CA ALA A 57 8.93 18.69 1.04
C ALA A 57 7.65 18.57 1.88
N ARG A 58 7.15 17.35 2.09
CA ARG A 58 5.97 17.11 2.93
C ARG A 58 6.20 17.55 4.38
N ARG A 59 7.40 17.36 4.93
CA ARG A 59 7.74 17.81 6.28
C ARG A 59 7.76 19.33 6.37
N MET A 60 8.42 20.01 5.43
CA MET A 60 8.48 21.48 5.39
C MET A 60 7.07 22.06 5.29
N TRP A 61 6.26 21.58 4.34
CA TRP A 61 4.88 22.03 4.18
C TRP A 61 4.06 21.84 5.47
N ALA A 62 4.16 20.68 6.12
CA ALA A 62 3.47 20.42 7.37
C ALA A 62 3.95 21.31 8.53
N GLN A 63 5.22 21.69 8.56
CA GLN A 63 5.77 22.60 9.57
C GLN A 63 5.30 24.04 9.35
N GLU A 64 5.31 24.51 8.10
CA GLU A 64 4.84 25.85 7.71
C GLU A 64 3.36 26.05 8.06
N HIS A 65 2.54 25.02 7.82
CA HIS A 65 1.09 25.08 8.00
C HIS A 65 0.62 24.53 9.36
N LEU A 66 1.56 24.23 10.28
CA LEU A 66 1.25 23.63 11.58
C LEU A 66 0.37 24.53 12.46
N ARG A 67 0.55 25.85 12.33
CA ARG A 67 -0.16 26.86 13.12
C ARG A 67 -1.46 27.34 12.49
N TRP A 68 -1.82 26.82 11.32
CA TRP A 68 -3.02 27.25 10.61
C TRP A 68 -4.28 26.89 11.38
N GLY A 69 -5.10 27.91 11.63
CA GLY A 69 -6.41 27.82 12.23
C GLY A 69 -7.52 27.59 11.19
N ARG A 70 -8.75 27.44 11.68
CA ARG A 70 -9.92 27.14 10.84
C ARG A 70 -10.17 28.17 9.73
N ALA A 71 -9.83 29.44 9.96
CA ALA A 71 -10.02 30.51 8.97
C ALA A 71 -9.11 30.33 7.74
N GLU A 72 -7.86 29.92 7.94
CA GLU A 72 -6.91 29.66 6.85
C GLU A 72 -7.34 28.43 6.04
N TRP A 73 -7.73 27.35 6.72
CA TRP A 73 -8.23 26.14 6.07
C TRP A 73 -9.54 26.35 5.29
N ARG A 74 -10.39 27.29 5.73
CA ARG A 74 -11.64 27.64 5.01
C ARG A 74 -11.41 28.22 3.61
N ASN A 75 -10.26 28.85 3.40
CA ASN A 75 -9.92 29.48 2.13
C ASN A 75 -9.18 28.52 1.18
N MET A 76 -8.97 27.26 1.56
CA MET A 76 -8.36 26.24 0.71
C MET A 76 -9.42 25.44 -0.05
N LEU A 77 -9.27 25.38 -1.37
CA LEU A 77 -9.95 24.42 -2.22
C LEU A 77 -9.08 23.17 -2.37
N PHE A 78 -9.58 22.03 -1.91
CA PHE A 78 -8.96 20.74 -2.12
C PHE A 78 -9.56 20.10 -3.37
N THR A 79 -8.75 19.85 -4.38
CA THR A 79 -9.16 19.14 -5.60
C THR A 79 -8.39 17.84 -5.71
N ASP A 80 -9.06 16.77 -6.08
CA ASP A 80 -8.40 15.49 -6.35
C ASP A 80 -9.12 14.75 -7.48
N GLU A 81 -8.40 13.82 -8.09
CA GLU A 81 -8.92 12.92 -9.11
C GLU A 81 -8.95 11.50 -8.52
N SER A 82 -10.15 10.92 -8.40
CA SER A 82 -10.33 9.58 -7.83
C SER A 82 -10.87 8.61 -8.86
N ARG A 83 -10.28 7.40 -8.88
CA ARG A 83 -10.76 6.27 -9.69
C ARG A 83 -11.73 5.39 -8.91
N PHE A 84 -12.94 5.24 -9.45
CA PHE A 84 -13.96 4.33 -8.95
C PHE A 84 -14.04 3.08 -9.83
N CYS A 85 -13.76 1.92 -9.25
CA CYS A 85 -13.78 0.63 -9.94
C CYS A 85 -15.02 -0.15 -9.49
N VAL A 86 -15.76 -0.73 -10.45
CA VAL A 86 -16.93 -1.59 -10.17
C VAL A 86 -16.50 -2.90 -9.51
N GLN A 87 -15.32 -3.41 -9.88
CA GLN A 87 -14.74 -4.60 -9.27
C GLN A 87 -13.62 -4.21 -8.30
N PRO A 88 -13.68 -4.65 -7.03
CA PRO A 88 -12.61 -4.41 -6.08
C PRO A 88 -11.36 -5.20 -6.50
N ASP A 89 -10.18 -4.60 -6.27
CA ASP A 89 -8.93 -5.34 -6.35
C ASP A 89 -8.90 -6.39 -5.23
N THR A 90 -9.20 -7.64 -5.59
CA THR A 90 -9.27 -8.77 -4.67
C THR A 90 -7.90 -9.41 -4.42
N ARG A 91 -6.79 -8.75 -4.79
CA ARG A 91 -5.46 -9.36 -4.65
C ARG A 91 -5.05 -9.50 -3.18
N TRP A 92 -5.25 -10.70 -2.64
CA TRP A 92 -4.82 -11.09 -1.30
C TRP A 92 -3.31 -11.34 -1.27
N ILE A 93 -2.53 -10.27 -1.15
CA ILE A 93 -1.09 -10.36 -0.97
C ILE A 93 -0.79 -10.45 0.53
N ASN A 94 -0.11 -11.54 0.92
CA ASN A 94 0.48 -11.68 2.25
C ASN A 94 1.99 -11.75 2.12
N ILE A 95 2.68 -11.10 3.04
CA ILE A 95 4.13 -11.13 3.17
C ILE A 95 4.51 -11.82 4.49
N TRP A 96 5.62 -12.54 4.50
CA TRP A 96 6.22 -13.11 5.69
C TRP A 96 7.11 -12.06 6.36
N ARG A 97 6.71 -11.59 7.54
CA ARG A 97 7.48 -10.60 8.31
C ARG A 97 7.41 -10.84 9.80
N GLU A 98 8.36 -10.24 10.51
CA GLU A 98 8.43 -10.24 11.97
C GLU A 98 7.41 -9.26 12.56
N ARG A 99 7.00 -9.50 13.82
CA ARG A 99 6.11 -8.57 14.54
C ARG A 99 6.83 -7.21 14.72
N GLY A 100 6.09 -6.11 14.63
CA GLY A 100 6.64 -4.76 14.79
C GLY A 100 7.28 -4.14 13.54
N THR A 101 7.57 -4.94 12.51
CA THR A 101 8.19 -4.44 11.26
C THR A 101 7.20 -3.82 10.26
N ARG A 102 6.00 -3.39 10.71
CA ARG A 102 4.92 -2.96 9.81
C ARG A 102 5.32 -1.81 8.88
N ASN A 103 6.05 -0.84 9.42
CA ASN A 103 6.40 0.41 8.76
C ASN A 103 7.72 0.32 7.97
N ASN A 104 8.31 -0.88 7.85
CA ASN A 104 9.50 -1.05 7.02
C ASN A 104 9.12 -0.90 5.54
N PRO A 105 9.75 0.03 4.79
CA PRO A 105 9.44 0.24 3.37
C PRO A 105 9.72 -0.98 2.49
N ALA A 106 10.57 -1.92 2.93
CA ALA A 106 10.76 -3.20 2.23
C ALA A 106 9.50 -4.08 2.21
N PHE A 107 8.50 -3.74 3.03
CA PHE A 107 7.25 -4.47 3.21
C PHE A 107 6.02 -3.65 2.79
N SER A 108 6.23 -2.49 2.13
CA SER A 108 5.14 -1.73 1.52
C SER A 108 4.80 -2.28 0.14
N HIS A 109 3.53 -2.18 -0.21
CA HIS A 109 3.01 -2.52 -1.52
C HIS A 109 2.23 -1.33 -2.05
N GLU A 110 2.44 -0.97 -3.31
CA GLU A 110 1.65 0.05 -3.98
C GLU A 110 0.46 -0.62 -4.65
N ASN A 111 -0.75 -0.14 -4.40
CA ASN A 111 -1.93 -0.67 -5.09
C ASN A 111 -2.18 0.14 -6.37
N ALA A 112 -2.08 -0.51 -7.52
CA ALA A 112 -2.48 0.05 -8.81
C ALA A 112 -3.87 -0.47 -9.18
N ARG A 113 -4.85 0.43 -9.25
CA ARG A 113 -6.21 0.13 -9.69
C ARG A 113 -6.29 0.20 -11.22
N PHE A 114 -6.69 -0.90 -11.85
CA PHE A 114 -6.89 -1.01 -13.30
C PHE A 114 -8.38 -1.05 -13.64
N GLY A 115 -8.80 -0.34 -14.69
CA GLY A 115 -10.20 -0.17 -15.08
C GLY A 115 -11.00 0.71 -14.10
N GLY A 116 -12.14 1.23 -14.53
CA GLY A 116 -13.01 2.10 -13.72
C GLY A 116 -13.14 3.51 -14.27
N VAL A 117 -13.98 4.31 -13.62
CA VAL A 117 -14.30 5.69 -14.01
C VAL A 117 -13.44 6.66 -13.21
N MET A 118 -12.86 7.64 -13.89
CA MET A 118 -12.18 8.77 -13.25
C MET A 118 -13.18 9.87 -12.93
N VAL A 119 -13.12 10.38 -11.71
CA VAL A 119 -13.95 11.51 -11.27
C VAL A 119 -13.04 12.56 -10.67
N TRP A 120 -13.15 13.78 -11.15
CA TRP A 120 -12.51 14.95 -10.56
C TRP A 120 -13.51 15.69 -9.66
N ALA A 121 -13.08 16.07 -8.46
CA ALA A 121 -13.93 16.80 -7.53
C ALA A 121 -13.13 17.80 -6.69
N GLY A 122 -13.77 18.93 -6.39
CA GLY A 122 -13.28 19.94 -5.46
C GLY A 122 -14.13 20.01 -4.18
N MET A 123 -13.48 20.15 -3.03
CA MET A 123 -14.13 20.40 -1.73
C MET A 123 -13.47 21.56 -0.99
N PHE A 124 -14.28 22.36 -0.32
CA PHE A 124 -13.85 23.41 0.62
C PHE A 124 -14.69 23.30 1.91
N MET A 125 -14.23 23.92 2.99
CA MET A 125 -14.78 23.69 4.34
C MET A 125 -16.18 24.33 4.58
N MET A 126 -16.76 25.06 3.62
CA MET A 126 -17.97 25.89 3.82
C MET A 126 -19.17 25.49 2.96
N ASP A 127 -19.44 24.19 2.84
CA ASP A 127 -20.63 23.65 2.18
C ASP A 127 -20.63 23.70 0.63
N ALA A 128 -20.84 22.51 0.07
CA ALA A 128 -21.06 22.14 -1.34
C ALA A 128 -19.81 21.64 -2.12
N PRO A 129 -19.83 20.37 -2.59
CA PRO A 129 -18.88 19.92 -3.62
C PRO A 129 -19.22 20.61 -4.95
N ILE A 130 -18.23 21.23 -5.60
CA ILE A 130 -18.31 21.55 -7.03
C ILE A 130 -17.80 20.32 -7.76
N CYS A 131 -18.74 19.46 -8.20
CA CYS A 131 -18.44 18.33 -9.07
C CYS A 131 -18.63 18.78 -10.53
N THR A 132 -17.55 19.00 -11.26
CA THR A 132 -17.60 19.08 -12.72
C THR A 132 -17.30 17.69 -13.29
N LEU A 133 -18.35 16.97 -13.70
CA LEU A 133 -18.21 15.69 -14.40
C LEU A 133 -17.80 15.95 -15.85
N SER A 134 -16.49 16.00 -16.11
CA SER A 134 -15.97 15.82 -17.47
C SER A 134 -15.48 14.38 -17.58
N GLY A 135 -16.31 13.52 -18.16
CA GLY A 135 -15.93 12.15 -18.46
C GLY A 135 -14.88 12.14 -19.58
N MET A 136 -13.67 11.69 -19.26
CA MET A 136 -12.74 11.18 -20.29
C MET A 136 -12.83 9.66 -20.25
N GLU A 137 -13.62 9.11 -21.17
CA GLU A 137 -13.52 7.72 -21.58
C GLU A 137 -12.26 7.58 -22.44
N TYR A 138 -11.35 6.67 -22.05
CA TYR A 138 -10.24 6.21 -22.89
C TYR A 138 -10.51 4.79 -23.35
#